data_AF-A0A8T3MCW2-F1
#
_entry.id   AF-A0A8T3MCW2-F1
#
_cell.length_a   1.000
_cell.length_b   1.000
_cell.length_c   1.000
_cell.angle_alpha   90.00
_cell.angle_beta   90.00
_cell.angle_gamma   90.00
#
_symmetry.space_group_name_H-M   'P 1'
#
loop_
_entity.id
_entity.type
_entity.pdbx_description
1 polymer ?
#
loop_
_entity_poly.entity_id
_entity_poly.type
_entity_poly.pdbx_seq_one_letter_code
_entity_poly.pdbx_strand_id
1 'polypeptide(L)'
;MPPITELTRIEPVHLNRLERQGIFTTGLLLEVSETTTRRQYLADQVDATPNDVLSWRDEALMLNLAGFREDEHQLMIQARIE
;
A
#
# COMPACT_ATOMS: atom_id res chain seq x y z
N MET A 1 8.37 -3.07 -4.41
CA MET A 1 7.17 -2.40 -3.86
C MET A 1 7.24 -2.42 -2.35
N PRO A 2 6.90 -1.32 -1.67
CA PRO A 2 6.94 -1.24 -0.21
C PRO A 2 6.06 -2.31 0.46
N PRO A 3 6.52 -2.96 1.54
CA PRO A 3 5.74 -3.90 2.32
C PRO A 3 4.54 -3.21 2.99
N ILE A 4 3.46 -3.96 3.22
CA ILE A 4 2.24 -3.40 3.84
C ILE A 4 2.44 -2.99 5.31
N THR A 5 3.48 -3.52 5.96
CA THR A 5 3.88 -3.18 7.33
C THR A 5 4.43 -1.76 7.48
N GLU A 6 4.72 -1.07 6.38
CA GLU A 6 5.12 0.35 6.39
C GLU A 6 3.94 1.33 6.49
N LEU A 7 2.70 0.84 6.37
CA LEU A 7 1.52 1.66 6.62
C LEU A 7 1.41 2.02 8.10
N THR A 8 1.32 3.31 8.39
CA THR A 8 1.28 3.85 9.76
C THR A 8 -0.15 4.12 10.24
N ARG A 9 -1.12 4.27 9.32
CA ARG A 9 -2.52 4.57 9.65
C ARG A 9 -3.39 3.34 9.84
N ILE A 10 -2.85 2.14 9.64
CA ILE A 10 -3.57 0.89 9.79
C ILE A 10 -3.38 0.32 11.19
N GLU A 11 -4.48 0.00 11.86
CA GLU A 11 -4.41 -0.70 13.14
C GLU A 11 -3.89 -2.13 12.94
N PRO A 12 -3.06 -2.67 13.87
CA PRO A 12 -2.42 -3.97 13.71
C PRO A 12 -3.39 -5.14 13.45
N VAL A 13 -4.63 -5.04 13.94
CA VAL A 13 -5.66 -6.07 13.73
C VAL A 13 -6.07 -6.19 12.26
N HIS A 14 -6.22 -5.07 11.54
CA HIS A 14 -6.57 -5.09 10.11
C HIS A 14 -5.35 -5.50 9.27
N LEU A 15 -4.15 -5.04 9.67
CA LEU A 15 -2.90 -5.44 9.02
C LEU A 15 -2.72 -6.96 9.06
N ASN A 16 -2.91 -7.60 10.22
CA ASN A 16 -2.79 -9.05 10.34
C ASN A 16 -3.84 -9.80 9.50
N ARG A 17 -5.05 -9.24 9.36
CA ARG A 17 -6.10 -9.82 8.51
C ARG A 17 -5.76 -9.70 7.02
N LEU A 18 -5.18 -8.59 6.58
CA LEU A 18 -4.66 -8.40 5.21
C LEU A 18 -3.55 -9.42 4.89
N GLU A 19 -2.60 -9.62 5.80
CA GLU A 19 -1.52 -10.59 5.63
C GLU A 19 -2.05 -12.03 5.51
N ARG A 20 -3.04 -12.41 6.32
CA ARG A 20 -3.70 -13.74 6.21
C ARG A 20 -4.41 -13.96 4.88
N GLN A 21 -4.78 -12.89 4.19
CA GLN A 21 -5.42 -12.94 2.87
C GLN A 21 -4.40 -12.86 1.71
N GLY A 22 -3.11 -12.79 2.02
CA GLY A 22 -2.04 -12.73 1.01
C GLY A 22 -1.68 -11.32 0.56
N ILE A 23 -2.17 -10.27 1.22
CA ILE A 23 -1.90 -8.88 0.86
C ILE A 23 -0.69 -8.40 1.68
N PHE A 24 0.51 -8.60 1.14
CA PHE A 24 1.77 -8.30 1.85
C PHE A 24 2.46 -7.01 1.42
N THR A 25 1.99 -6.38 0.34
CA THR A 25 2.62 -5.20 -0.23
C THR A 25 1.61 -4.09 -0.48
N THR A 26 2.10 -2.86 -0.44
CA THR A 26 1.29 -1.67 -0.71
C THR A 26 0.69 -1.69 -2.12
N GLY A 27 1.40 -2.17 -3.14
CA GLY A 27 0.82 -2.28 -4.49
C GLY A 27 -0.29 -3.35 -4.61
N LEU A 28 -0.20 -4.48 -3.90
CA LEU A 28 -1.33 -5.43 -3.82
C LEU A 28 -2.54 -4.77 -3.16
N LEU A 29 -2.32 -4.01 -2.08
CA LEU A 29 -3.39 -3.22 -1.45
C LEU A 29 -4.00 -2.23 -2.44
N LEU A 30 -3.21 -1.55 -3.28
CA LEU A 30 -3.71 -0.65 -4.32
C LEU A 30 -4.55 -1.39 -5.37
N GLU A 31 -4.16 -2.59 -5.78
CA GLU A 31 -4.91 -3.37 -6.76
C GLU A 31 -6.28 -3.81 -6.22
N VAL A 32 -6.30 -4.35 -4.99
CA VAL A 32 -7.52 -4.87 -4.37
C VAL A 32 -8.43 -3.78 -3.78
N SER A 33 -8.01 -2.51 -3.81
CA SER A 33 -8.77 -1.35 -3.31
C SER A 33 -9.11 -0.31 -4.40
N GLU A 34 -8.88 -0.63 -5.67
CA GLU A 34 -8.96 0.31 -6.79
C GLU A 34 -10.31 1.05 -6.90
N THR A 35 -11.41 0.31 -6.82
CA THR A 35 -12.76 0.84 -6.99
C THR A 35 -13.51 0.92 -5.67
N THR A 36 -14.59 1.71 -5.64
CA THR A 36 -15.45 1.82 -4.45
C THR A 36 -15.99 0.46 -3.99
N THR A 37 -16.45 -0.37 -4.93
CA THR A 37 -16.94 -1.72 -4.62
C THR A 37 -15.84 -2.64 -4.09
N ARG A 38 -14.63 -2.56 -4.65
CA ARG A 38 -13.47 -3.32 -4.16
C ARG A 38 -13.07 -2.91 -2.75
N ARG A 39 -13.08 -1.61 -2.43
CA ARG A 39 -12.85 -1.11 -1.07
C ARG A 39 -13.90 -1.62 -0.09
N GLN A 40 -15.17 -1.62 -0.48
CA GLN A 40 -16.23 -2.18 0.36
C GLN A 40 -15.97 -3.66 0.65
N TYR A 41 -15.70 -4.46 -0.38
CA TYR A 41 -15.44 -5.89 -0.22
C TYR A 41 -14.23 -6.17 0.67
N LEU A 42 -13.14 -5.42 0.49
CA LEU A 42 -11.95 -5.56 1.34
C LEU A 42 -12.25 -5.16 2.79
N ALA A 43 -12.98 -4.06 2.99
CA ALA A 43 -13.39 -3.59 4.32
C ALA A 43 -14.20 -4.65 5.06
N ASP A 44 -15.14 -5.31 4.38
CA ASP A 44 -15.94 -6.40 4.94
C ASP A 44 -15.06 -7.61 5.34
N GLN A 45 -14.03 -7.93 4.55
CA GLN A 45 -13.12 -9.06 4.82
C GLN A 45 -12.17 -8.82 6.00
N VAL A 46 -11.78 -7.57 6.23
CA VAL A 46 -10.85 -7.21 7.30
C VAL A 46 -11.53 -6.54 8.49
N ASP A 47 -12.86 -6.53 8.47
CA ASP A 47 -13.75 -5.95 9.49
C ASP A 47 -13.31 -4.52 9.85
N ALA A 48 -13.29 -3.68 8.81
CA ALA A 48 -13.00 -2.25 8.83
C ALA A 48 -14.08 -1.49 8.06
N THR A 49 -13.94 -0.17 7.93
CA THR A 49 -14.81 0.63 7.06
C THR A 49 -14.18 0.89 5.68
N PRO A 50 -14.97 1.18 4.64
CA PRO A 50 -14.42 1.59 3.34
C PRO A 50 -13.57 2.86 3.40
N ASN A 51 -13.81 3.73 4.39
CA ASN A 51 -13.02 4.94 4.62
C ASN A 51 -11.64 4.61 5.22
N ASP A 52 -11.56 3.60 6.10
CA ASP A 52 -10.27 3.13 6.61
C ASP A 52 -9.43 2.58 5.44
N VAL A 53 -10.04 1.74 4.59
CA VAL A 53 -9.38 1.22 3.39
C VAL A 53 -8.94 2.33 2.44
N LEU A 54 -9.75 3.39 2.27
CA LEU A 54 -9.35 4.55 1.47
C LEU A 54 -8.14 5.26 2.07
N SER A 55 -8.10 5.47 3.39
CA SER A 55 -6.97 6.09 4.09
C SER A 55 -5.68 5.27 3.91
N TRP A 56 -5.75 3.94 4.02
CA TRP A 56 -4.60 3.06 3.79
C TRP A 56 -4.15 3.08 2.33
N ARG A 57 -5.10 3.17 1.38
CA ARG A 57 -4.81 3.31 -0.05
C ARG A 57 -4.07 4.61 -0.35
N ASP A 58 -4.51 5.74 0.22
CA ASP A 58 -3.85 7.03 0.03
C ASP A 58 -2.42 7.02 0.58
N GLU A 59 -2.21 6.41 1.74
CA GLU A 59 -0.88 6.20 2.30
C GLU A 59 -0.01 5.28 1.41
N ALA A 60 -0.56 4.17 0.94
CA ALA A 60 0.11 3.27 0.01
C ALA A 60 0.52 3.97 -1.30
N LEU A 61 -0.32 4.85 -1.84
CA LEU A 61 0.02 5.68 -3.02
C LEU A 61 1.22 6.58 -2.73
N MET A 62 1.24 7.26 -1.58
CA MET A 62 2.36 8.11 -1.19
C MET A 62 3.66 7.32 -1.03
N LEU A 63 3.61 6.14 -0.39
CA LEU A 63 4.78 5.27 -0.22
C LEU A 63 5.35 4.78 -1.55
N ASN A 64 4.48 4.35 -2.48
CA ASN A 64 4.93 3.91 -3.81
C ASN A 64 5.52 5.06 -4.63
N LEU A 65 4.97 6.28 -4.52
CA LEU A 65 5.54 7.45 -5.19
C LEU A 65 6.89 7.85 -4.59
N ALA A 66 7.05 7.77 -3.26
CA ALA A 66 8.31 8.09 -2.60
C ALA A 66 9.42 7.10 -3.02
N GLY A 67 9.13 5.80 -2.99
CA GLY A 67 10.08 4.77 -3.45
C GLY A 67 10.49 4.95 -4.92
N PHE A 68 9.53 5.26 -5.80
CA PHE A 68 9.83 5.51 -7.22
C PHE A 68 10.84 6.65 -7.42
N ARG A 69 10.72 7.75 -6.67
CA ARG A 69 11.65 8.88 -6.75
C ARG A 69 13.05 8.51 -6.27
N GLU A 70 13.16 7.61 -5.30
CA GLU A 70 14.43 7.16 -4.74
C GLU A 70 15.18 6.26 -5.75
N ASP A 71 14.45 5.38 -6.44
CA ASP A 71 14.97 4.55 -7.53
C ASP A 71 15.50 5.40 -8.70
N GLU A 72 14.75 6.44 -9.12
CA GLU A 72 15.20 7.38 -10.15
C GLU A 72 16.49 8.11 -9.73
N HIS A 73 16.58 8.54 -8.47
CA HIS A 73 17.77 9.18 -7.93
C HIS A 73 19.00 8.25 -7.95
N GLN A 74 18.83 6.97 -7.59
CA GLN A 74 19.89 5.96 -7.66
C GLN A 74 20.37 5.73 -9.10
N LEU A 75 19.45 5.61 -10.05
CA LEU A 75 19.78 5.49 -11.48
C LEU A 75 20.57 6.71 -11.99
N MET A 76 20.18 7.93 -11.60
CA MET A 76 20.91 9.15 -11.97
C MET A 76 22.32 9.22 -11.38
N ILE A 77 22.53 8.72 -10.16
CA ILE A 77 23.87 8.64 -9.54
C ILE A 77 24.75 7.65 -10.30
N GLN A 78 24.22 6.46 -10.63
CA GLN A 78 24.96 5.44 -11.37
C GLN A 78 25.30 5.90 -12.79
N ALA A 79 24.39 6.59 -13.47
CA ALA A 79 24.60 7.12 -14.82
C ALA A 79 25.57 8.32 -14.88
N ARG A 80 25.92 8.93 -13.75
CA ARG A 80 26.93 10.01 -13.67
C ARG A 80 28.35 9.48 -13.42
N ILE A 81 28.50 8.17 -13.21
CA ILE A 81 29.80 7.50 -13.12
C ILE A 81 30.14 6.97 -14.52
N GLU A 82 30.47 7.89 -15.45
CA GLU A 82 31.19 7.62 -16.71
C GLU A 82 32.12 8.80 -17.03
#